data_AF-A0A4R1S1A6-F1
#
_entry.id   AF-A0A4R1S1A6-F1
#
_cell.length_a   1.000
_cell.length_b   1.000
_cell.length_c   1.000
_cell.angle_alpha   90.00
_cell.angle_beta   90.00
_cell.angle_gamma   90.00
#
_symmetry.space_group_name_H-M   'P 1'
#
loop_
_entity.id
_entity.type
_entity.pdbx_description
1 polymer ?
#
loop_
_entity_poly.entity_id
_entity_poly.type
_entity_poly.pdbx_seq_one_letter_code
_entity_poly.pdbx_strand_id
1 'polypeptide(L)'
;MDSDSPVSFSLSQRVVHWVTALLVSFNLLFSDGMEQWNRAMRRTGSATADQIASANIHAYVGIAILILVALRLVLRFKSGVPVAPPEEPAIFRLGAKLAHALLYLLLIAMPFTGIGAYYFGNGAAGGLHADVLKVLLWIVIVAHVFGALVHQFYWKTDVLRRMTVG
;
A
#
# COMPACT_ATOMS: atom_id res chain seq x y z
N MET A 1 -13.02 19.55 -24.07
CA MET A 1 -12.30 18.29 -24.33
C MET A 1 -10.91 18.53 -23.78
N ASP A 2 -10.68 18.16 -22.52
CA ASP A 2 -9.56 18.68 -21.74
C ASP A 2 -8.23 18.13 -22.25
N SER A 3 -7.45 19.01 -22.86
CA SER A 3 -6.17 18.74 -23.53
C SER A 3 -4.97 18.55 -22.59
N ASP A 4 -5.20 18.42 -21.28
CA ASP A 4 -4.15 18.58 -20.25
C ASP A 4 -3.86 17.30 -19.44
N SER A 5 -4.47 16.17 -19.77
CA SER A 5 -4.21 14.91 -19.07
C SER A 5 -2.98 14.19 -19.63
N PRO A 6 -2.01 13.76 -18.79
CA PRO A 6 -0.80 13.11 -19.26
C PRO A 6 -1.09 11.76 -19.92
N VAL A 7 -0.37 11.43 -20.98
CA VAL A 7 -0.53 10.14 -21.69
C VAL A 7 -0.04 8.96 -20.84
N SER A 8 0.99 9.18 -20.03
CA SER A 8 1.54 8.20 -19.09
C SER A 8 2.04 8.82 -17.79
N PHE A 9 2.32 7.99 -16.78
CA PHE A 9 2.84 8.47 -15.50
C PHE A 9 4.29 8.92 -15.64
N SER A 10 4.63 10.01 -14.95
CA SER A 10 6.02 10.50 -14.90
C SER A 10 6.95 9.45 -14.29
N LEU A 11 8.26 9.56 -14.56
CA LEU A 11 9.24 8.64 -13.99
C LEU A 11 9.19 8.63 -12.45
N SER A 12 9.01 9.80 -11.82
CA SER A 12 8.89 9.91 -10.37
C SER A 12 7.65 9.20 -9.82
N GLN A 13 6.50 9.33 -10.48
CA GLN A 13 5.28 8.61 -10.10
C GLN A 13 5.46 7.09 -10.18
N ARG A 14 6.13 6.60 -11.24
CA ARG A 14 6.41 5.18 -11.43
C ARG A 14 7.38 4.63 -10.39
N VAL A 15 8.51 5.31 -10.18
CA VAL A 15 9.52 4.91 -9.18
C VAL A 15 8.90 4.87 -7.79
N VAL A 16 8.19 5.93 -7.37
CA VAL A 16 7.55 5.97 -6.05
C VAL A 16 6.51 4.85 -5.91
N HIS A 17 5.73 4.56 -6.96
CA HIS A 17 4.78 3.45 -6.93
C HIS A 17 5.46 2.10 -6.72
N TRP A 18 6.47 1.76 -7.52
CA TRP A 18 7.11 0.45 -7.46
C TRP A 18 7.94 0.26 -6.19
N VAL A 19 8.62 1.31 -5.71
CA VAL A 19 9.30 1.27 -4.40
C VAL A 19 8.28 1.06 -3.28
N THR A 20 7.13 1.75 -3.32
CA THR A 20 6.06 1.54 -2.33
C THR A 20 5.53 0.10 -2.40
N ALA A 21 5.26 -0.43 -3.60
CA ALA A 21 4.77 -1.79 -3.80
C ALA A 21 5.76 -2.84 -3.26
N LEU A 22 7.06 -2.63 -3.49
CA LEU A 22 8.11 -3.50 -2.96
C LEU A 22 8.17 -3.46 -1.43
N LEU A 23 8.15 -2.26 -0.84
CA LEU A 23 8.18 -2.12 0.62
C LEU A 23 6.91 -2.69 1.28
N VAL A 24 5.73 -2.47 0.70
CA VAL A 24 4.48 -3.07 1.18
C VAL A 24 4.54 -4.60 1.12
N SER A 25 5.03 -5.15 0.01
CA SER A 25 5.19 -6.60 -0.15
C SER A 25 6.17 -7.16 0.88
N PHE A 26 7.32 -6.51 1.06
CA PHE A 26 8.29 -6.88 2.10
C PHE A 26 7.65 -6.85 3.49
N ASN A 27 6.96 -5.77 3.84
CA ASN A 27 6.41 -5.60 5.19
C ASN A 27 5.25 -6.57 5.51
N LEU A 28 4.51 -7.00 4.48
CA LEU A 28 3.44 -7.99 4.60
C LEU A 28 3.96 -9.43 4.65
N LEU A 29 5.00 -9.76 3.87
CA LEU A 29 5.55 -11.11 3.78
C LEU A 29 6.52 -11.45 4.92
N PHE A 30 7.21 -10.44 5.45
CA PHE A 30 8.24 -10.62 6.48
C PHE A 30 7.82 -10.01 7.83
N SER A 31 6.53 -10.08 8.18
CA SER A 31 5.99 -9.56 9.45
C SER A 31 6.29 -10.44 10.68
N ASP A 32 6.85 -11.63 10.49
CA ASP A 32 7.07 -12.63 11.55
C ASP A 32 7.87 -12.09 12.75
N GLY A 33 8.81 -11.18 12.50
CA GLY A 33 9.57 -10.51 13.55
C GLY A 33 8.70 -9.72 14.52
N MET A 34 7.79 -8.91 13.97
CA MET A 34 6.84 -8.13 14.75
C MET A 34 5.85 -9.03 15.49
N GLU A 35 5.41 -10.13 14.86
CA GLU A 35 4.52 -11.09 15.51
C GLU A 35 5.20 -11.83 16.67
N GLN A 36 6.47 -12.22 16.51
CA GLN A 36 7.27 -12.82 17.58
C GLN A 36 7.46 -11.85 18.75
N TRP A 37 7.81 -10.60 18.47
CA TRP A 37 7.92 -9.55 19.49
C TRP A 37 6.60 -9.35 20.24
N ASN A 38 5.47 -9.22 19.54
CA ASN A 38 4.16 -9.02 20.15
C ASN A 38 3.76 -10.23 21.03
N ARG A 39 4.06 -11.46 20.59
CA ARG A 39 3.84 -12.66 21.41
C ARG A 39 4.71 -12.68 22.66
N ALA A 40 5.98 -12.30 22.56
CA ALA A 40 6.90 -12.23 23.70
C ALA A 40 6.40 -11.19 24.72
N MET A 41 6.11 -9.97 24.29
CA MET A 41 5.57 -8.92 25.16
C MET A 41 4.29 -9.33 25.88
N ARG A 42 3.37 -10.04 25.21
CA ARG A 42 2.12 -10.50 25.82
C ARG A 42 2.30 -11.64 26.83
N ARG A 43 3.31 -12.50 26.65
CA ARG A 43 3.53 -13.68 27.49
C ARG A 43 4.48 -13.43 28.65
N THR A 44 5.60 -12.76 28.39
CA THR A 44 6.71 -12.61 29.34
C THR A 44 6.94 -11.16 29.74
N GLY A 45 6.31 -10.19 29.08
CA GLY A 45 6.54 -8.77 29.32
C GLY A 45 7.93 -8.28 28.88
N SER A 46 8.69 -9.12 28.17
CA SER A 46 10.06 -8.83 27.75
C SER A 46 10.36 -9.48 26.40
N ALA A 47 11.27 -8.88 25.63
CA ALA A 47 11.71 -9.36 24.32
C ALA A 47 13.23 -9.33 24.23
N THR A 48 13.82 -10.25 23.46
CA THR A 48 15.26 -10.27 23.20
C THR A 48 15.68 -9.11 22.29
N ALA A 49 16.97 -8.79 22.27
CA ALA A 49 17.51 -7.75 21.38
C ALA A 49 17.17 -8.02 19.90
N ASP A 50 17.26 -9.28 19.46
CA ASP A 50 16.93 -9.68 18.09
C ASP A 50 15.44 -9.51 17.76
N GLN A 51 14.55 -9.84 18.70
CA GLN A 51 13.10 -9.63 18.53
C GLN A 51 12.76 -8.14 18.41
N ILE A 52 13.39 -7.30 19.22
CA ILE A 52 13.23 -5.84 19.16
C ILE A 52 13.78 -5.30 17.84
N ALA A 53 14.97 -5.75 17.41
CA ALA A 53 15.56 -5.34 16.14
C ALA A 53 14.67 -5.71 14.95
N SER A 54 14.13 -6.92 14.93
CA SER A 54 13.22 -7.38 13.88
C SER A 54 11.89 -6.61 13.87
N ALA A 55 11.31 -6.32 15.03
CA ALA A 55 10.13 -5.48 15.15
C ALA A 55 10.40 -4.03 14.67
N ASN A 56 11.57 -3.47 14.99
CA ASN A 56 11.97 -2.15 14.51
C ASN A 56 12.09 -2.09 12.97
N ILE A 57 12.59 -3.13 12.32
CA ILE A 57 12.64 -3.19 10.85
C ILE A 57 11.23 -3.05 10.27
N HIS A 58 10.26 -3.82 10.78
CA HIS A 58 8.86 -3.73 10.34
C HIS A 58 8.28 -2.32 10.59
N ALA A 59 8.52 -1.75 11.78
CA ALA A 59 8.03 -0.41 12.12
C ALA A 59 8.61 0.67 11.20
N TYR A 60 9.92 0.65 10.96
CA TYR A 60 10.60 1.64 10.12
C TYR A 60 10.22 1.50 8.64
N VAL A 61 10.05 0.27 8.13
CA VAL A 61 9.52 0.07 6.77
C VAL A 61 8.07 0.59 6.67
N GLY A 62 7.24 0.33 7.68
CA GLY A 62 5.89 0.90 7.77
C GLY A 62 5.86 2.43 7.72
N ILE A 63 6.76 3.08 8.46
CA ILE A 63 6.92 4.55 8.45
C ILE A 63 7.41 5.04 7.08
N ALA A 64 8.36 4.34 6.46
CA ALA A 64 8.83 4.68 5.11
C ALA A 64 7.70 4.60 4.08
N ILE A 65 6.84 3.57 4.15
CA ILE A 65 5.64 3.45 3.30
C ILE A 65 4.72 4.66 3.49
N LEU A 66 4.46 5.08 4.74
CA LEU A 66 3.63 6.25 5.02
C LEU A 66 4.17 7.52 4.33
N ILE A 67 5.48 7.75 4.42
CA ILE A 67 6.16 8.88 3.76
C ILE A 67 6.02 8.78 2.23
N LEU A 68 6.25 7.61 1.65
CA LEU A 68 6.12 7.41 0.20
C LEU A 68 4.69 7.58 -0.29
N VAL A 69 3.69 7.17 0.49
CA VAL A 69 2.28 7.39 0.18
C VAL A 69 1.93 8.87 0.20
N ALA A 70 2.43 9.63 1.18
CA ALA A 70 2.28 11.08 1.20
C ALA A 70 2.94 11.73 -0.04
N LEU A 71 4.16 11.34 -0.38
CA LEU A 71 4.83 11.78 -1.60
C LEU A 71 4.02 11.41 -2.86
N ARG A 72 3.44 10.21 -2.89
CA ARG A 72 2.62 9.76 -4.01
C ARG A 72 1.36 10.60 -4.18
N LEU A 73 0.72 11.01 -3.09
CA LEU A 73 -0.41 11.94 -3.14
C LEU A 73 0.02 13.31 -3.67
N VAL A 74 1.14 13.85 -3.18
CA VAL A 74 1.69 15.12 -3.69
C VAL A 74 1.98 15.04 -5.19
N LEU A 75 2.62 13.97 -5.66
CA LEU A 75 2.90 13.76 -7.08
C LEU A 75 1.62 13.59 -7.90
N ARG A 76 0.59 12.93 -7.36
CA ARG A 76 -0.71 12.80 -8.02
C ARG A 76 -1.39 14.16 -8.20
N PHE A 77 -1.33 15.03 -7.19
CA PHE A 77 -1.88 16.38 -7.29
C PHE A 77 -1.10 17.29 -8.24
N LYS A 78 0.25 17.18 -8.25
CA LYS A 78 1.11 18.03 -9.10
C LYS A 78 1.16 17.59 -10.56
N SER A 79 1.20 16.29 -10.83
CA SER A 79 1.43 15.74 -12.18
C SER A 79 0.17 15.15 -12.81
N GLY A 80 -0.95 15.11 -12.09
CA GLY A 80 -2.19 14.51 -12.58
C GLY A 80 -2.12 12.98 -12.72
N VAL A 81 -3.14 12.43 -13.37
CA VAL A 81 -3.26 11.00 -13.68
C VAL A 81 -3.69 10.83 -15.14
N PRO A 82 -3.19 9.81 -15.85
CA PRO A 82 -3.67 9.50 -17.20
C PRO A 82 -5.16 9.18 -17.24
N VAL A 83 -5.80 9.52 -18.37
CA VAL A 83 -7.22 9.26 -18.60
C VAL A 83 -7.48 7.75 -18.63
N ALA A 84 -8.58 7.32 -18.00
CA ALA A 84 -9.00 5.92 -18.03
C ALA A 84 -9.28 5.46 -19.47
N PRO A 85 -8.98 4.20 -19.81
CA PRO A 85 -9.29 3.67 -21.14
C PRO A 85 -10.79 3.80 -21.45
N PRO A 86 -11.17 4.31 -22.65
CA PRO A 86 -12.57 4.52 -22.98
C PRO A 86 -13.35 3.20 -23.12
N GLU A 87 -12.67 2.10 -23.40
CA GLU A 87 -13.24 0.76 -23.55
C GLU A 87 -13.66 0.12 -22.23
N GLU A 88 -13.23 0.70 -21.09
CA GLU A 88 -13.51 0.17 -19.76
C GLU A 88 -14.97 0.46 -19.34
N PRO A 89 -15.80 -0.56 -19.01
CA PRO A 89 -17.16 -0.33 -18.55
C PRO A 89 -17.21 0.48 -17.24
N ALA A 90 -18.27 1.27 -17.06
CA ALA A 90 -18.39 2.21 -15.93
C ALA A 90 -18.23 1.57 -14.54
N ILE A 91 -18.70 0.33 -14.36
CA ILE A 91 -18.58 -0.41 -13.11
C ILE A 91 -17.11 -0.71 -12.75
N PHE A 92 -16.29 -1.06 -13.73
CA PHE A 92 -14.86 -1.32 -13.51
C PHE A 92 -14.09 -0.04 -13.25
N ARG A 93 -14.44 1.05 -13.96
CA ARG A 93 -13.88 2.39 -13.66
C ARG A 93 -14.17 2.82 -12.23
N LEU A 94 -15.38 2.56 -11.72
CA LEU A 94 -15.73 2.81 -10.33
C LEU A 94 -14.93 1.88 -9.39
N GLY A 95 -14.86 0.59 -9.70
CA GLY A 95 -14.07 -0.38 -8.95
C GLY A 95 -12.60 0.02 -8.82
N ALA A 96 -11.97 0.46 -9.91
CA ALA A 96 -10.60 0.97 -9.90
C ALA A 96 -10.46 2.21 -9.00
N LYS A 97 -11.39 3.17 -9.08
CA LYS A 97 -11.37 4.36 -8.20
C LYS A 97 -11.49 3.97 -6.72
N LEU A 98 -12.41 3.07 -6.40
CA LEU A 98 -12.62 2.59 -5.03
C LEU A 98 -11.40 1.81 -4.52
N ALA A 99 -10.83 0.92 -5.32
CA ALA A 99 -9.62 0.18 -4.95
C ALA A 99 -8.45 1.13 -4.65
N HIS A 100 -8.22 2.14 -5.49
CA HIS A 100 -7.18 3.14 -5.21
C HIS A 100 -7.47 3.94 -3.94
N ALA A 101 -8.71 4.40 -3.73
CA ALA A 101 -9.10 5.14 -2.53
C ALA A 101 -8.89 4.29 -1.26
N LEU A 102 -9.30 3.02 -1.29
CA LEU A 102 -9.09 2.09 -0.19
C LEU A 102 -7.61 1.80 0.05
N LEU A 103 -6.79 1.62 -0.99
CA LEU A 103 -5.35 1.45 -0.83
C LEU A 103 -4.71 2.67 -0.15
N TYR A 104 -5.08 3.90 -0.55
CA TYR A 104 -4.59 5.10 0.12
C TYR A 104 -4.99 5.13 1.59
N LEU A 105 -6.27 4.87 1.88
CA LEU A 105 -6.77 4.86 3.26
C LEU A 105 -6.06 3.81 4.11
N LEU A 106 -5.94 2.57 3.61
CA LEU A 106 -5.32 1.46 4.33
C LEU A 106 -3.82 1.67 4.53
N LEU A 107 -3.10 2.13 3.51
CA LEU A 107 -1.66 2.37 3.60
C LEU A 107 -1.30 3.59 4.48
N ILE A 108 -2.27 4.42 4.83
CA ILE A 108 -2.13 5.48 5.83
C ILE A 108 -2.53 4.96 7.22
N ALA A 109 -3.70 4.31 7.33
CA ALA A 109 -4.24 3.83 8.59
C ALA A 109 -3.34 2.76 9.24
N MET A 110 -2.81 1.83 8.45
CA MET A 110 -1.94 0.75 8.93
C MET A 110 -0.69 1.28 9.66
N PRO A 111 0.16 2.15 9.08
CA PRO A 111 1.29 2.72 9.81
C PRO A 111 0.90 3.48 11.08
N PHE A 112 -0.19 4.26 11.05
CA PHE A 112 -0.64 4.99 12.24
C PHE A 112 -1.09 4.07 13.38
N THR A 113 -1.85 3.02 13.07
CA THR A 113 -2.25 2.03 14.08
C THR A 113 -1.06 1.22 14.58
N GLY A 114 -0.11 0.89 13.71
CA GLY A 114 1.14 0.22 14.07
C GLY A 114 2.01 1.06 15.00
N ILE A 115 2.17 2.36 14.70
CA ILE A 115 2.86 3.32 15.56
C ILE A 115 2.18 3.40 16.93
N GLY A 116 0.85 3.55 16.96
CA GLY A 116 0.05 3.57 18.18
C GLY A 116 0.24 2.31 19.03
N ALA A 117 0.27 1.14 18.40
CA ALA A 117 0.47 -0.13 19.09
C ALA A 117 1.90 -0.29 19.63
N TYR A 118 2.89 -0.05 18.77
CA TYR A 118 4.30 -0.38 19.04
C TYR A 118 4.99 0.63 19.95
N TYR A 119 4.79 1.94 19.72
CA TYR A 119 5.47 2.98 20.48
C TYR A 119 4.63 3.54 21.63
N PHE A 120 3.30 3.43 21.57
CA PHE A 120 2.39 3.99 22.59
C PHE A 120 1.63 2.92 23.37
N GLY A 121 1.89 1.63 23.13
CA GLY A 121 1.27 0.53 23.89
C GLY A 121 -0.23 0.39 23.70
N ASN A 122 -0.81 0.95 22.62
CA ASN A 122 -2.24 0.88 22.37
C ASN A 122 -2.66 -0.50 21.84
N GLY A 123 -3.15 -1.35 22.74
CA GLY A 123 -3.56 -2.72 22.40
C GLY A 123 -4.73 -2.80 21.40
N ALA A 124 -5.65 -1.85 21.43
CA ALA A 124 -6.77 -1.79 20.48
C ALA A 124 -6.29 -1.45 19.06
N ALA A 125 -5.35 -0.50 18.94
CA ALA A 125 -4.69 -0.19 17.67
C ALA A 125 -3.92 -1.40 17.13
N GLY A 126 -3.28 -2.17 18.02
CA GLY A 126 -2.57 -3.42 17.64
C GLY A 126 -3.50 -4.48 17.06
N GLY A 127 -4.66 -4.72 17.70
CA GLY A 127 -5.67 -5.65 17.17
C GLY A 127 -6.24 -5.17 15.83
N LEU A 128 -6.60 -3.88 15.72
CA LEU A 128 -7.08 -3.30 14.47
C LEU A 128 -6.05 -3.44 13.33
N HIS A 129 -4.77 -3.18 13.62
CA HIS A 129 -3.68 -3.31 12.67
C HIS A 129 -3.50 -4.75 12.17
N ALA A 130 -3.31 -5.69 13.10
CA ALA A 130 -2.91 -7.06 12.79
C ALA A 130 -4.06 -7.92 12.27
N ASP A 131 -5.28 -7.72 12.76
CA ASP A 131 -6.38 -8.65 12.55
C ASP A 131 -7.33 -8.17 11.45
N VAL A 132 -7.56 -6.85 11.35
CA VAL A 132 -8.56 -6.27 10.44
C VAL A 132 -7.89 -5.62 9.24
N LEU A 133 -7.04 -4.62 9.48
CA LEU A 133 -6.47 -3.81 8.40
C LEU A 133 -5.54 -4.64 7.50
N LYS A 134 -4.77 -5.57 8.07
CA LYS A 134 -3.92 -6.50 7.31
C LYS A 134 -4.73 -7.34 6.31
N VAL A 135 -5.86 -7.91 6.74
CA VAL A 135 -6.72 -8.75 5.90
C VAL A 135 -7.37 -7.92 4.79
N LEU A 136 -7.92 -6.76 5.13
CA LEU A 136 -8.48 -5.84 4.14
C LEU A 136 -7.43 -5.42 3.11
N LEU A 137 -6.20 -5.14 3.54
CA LEU A 137 -5.11 -4.77 2.64
C LEU A 137 -4.78 -5.90 1.66
N TRP A 138 -4.68 -7.15 2.12
CA TRP A 138 -4.48 -8.30 1.23
C TRP A 138 -5.57 -8.42 0.17
N ILE A 139 -6.84 -8.32 0.57
CA ILE A 139 -7.98 -8.39 -0.35
C ILE A 139 -7.89 -7.29 -1.41
N VAL A 140 -7.64 -6.05 -1.00
CA VAL A 140 -7.60 -4.91 -1.91
C VAL A 140 -6.36 -4.96 -2.82
N ILE A 141 -5.21 -5.42 -2.34
CA ILE A 141 -4.01 -5.64 -3.17
C ILE A 141 -4.30 -6.68 -4.25
N VAL A 142 -4.89 -7.82 -3.88
CA VAL A 142 -5.22 -8.89 -4.84
C VAL A 142 -6.22 -8.36 -5.88
N ALA A 143 -7.27 -7.65 -5.45
CA ALA A 143 -8.23 -7.04 -6.37
C ALA A 143 -7.57 -6.01 -7.31
N HIS A 144 -6.65 -5.19 -6.80
CA HIS A 144 -5.92 -4.20 -7.57
C HIS A 144 -5.03 -4.84 -8.64
N VAL A 145 -4.23 -5.84 -8.26
CA VAL A 145 -3.36 -6.58 -9.18
C VAL A 145 -4.20 -7.33 -10.21
N PHE A 146 -5.26 -8.02 -9.78
CA PHE A 146 -6.18 -8.70 -10.68
C PHE A 146 -6.81 -7.76 -11.70
N GLY A 147 -7.27 -6.58 -11.27
CA GLY A 147 -7.79 -5.54 -12.18
C GLY A 147 -6.76 -5.14 -13.24
N ALA A 148 -5.50 -4.93 -12.85
CA ALA A 148 -4.42 -4.64 -13.79
C ALA A 148 -4.17 -5.80 -14.79
N LEU A 149 -4.28 -7.05 -14.34
CA LEU A 149 -4.15 -8.23 -15.21
C LEU A 149 -5.34 -8.36 -16.18
N VAL A 150 -6.57 -8.03 -15.76
CA VAL A 150 -7.74 -7.97 -16.65
C VAL A 150 -7.53 -6.92 -17.74
N HIS A 151 -7.02 -5.74 -17.38
CA HIS A 151 -6.64 -4.71 -18.34
C HIS A 151 -5.57 -5.19 -19.34
N GLN A 152 -4.59 -5.97 -18.88
CA GLN A 152 -3.51 -6.48 -19.72
C GLN A 152 -3.97 -7.60 -20.67
N PHE A 153 -4.73 -8.57 -20.16
CA PHE A 153 -5.00 -9.82 -20.89
C PHE A 153 -6.38 -9.90 -21.54
N TYR A 154 -7.40 -9.30 -20.93
CA TYR A 154 -8.77 -9.34 -21.45
C TYR A 154 -9.06 -8.13 -22.35
N TRP A 155 -8.92 -6.90 -21.81
CA TRP A 155 -9.17 -5.68 -22.60
C TRP A 155 -7.96 -5.20 -23.40
N LYS A 156 -6.77 -5.75 -23.15
CA LYS A 156 -5.53 -5.42 -23.87
C LYS A 156 -5.25 -3.90 -23.94
N THR A 157 -5.50 -3.23 -22.83
CA THR A 157 -5.25 -1.79 -22.66
C THR A 157 -3.84 -1.52 -22.14
N ASP A 158 -3.32 -0.31 -22.38
CA ASP A 158 -1.98 0.09 -21.92
C ASP A 158 -1.87 0.46 -20.42
N VAL A 159 -2.87 0.13 -19.59
CA VAL A 159 -2.88 0.56 -18.16
C VAL A 159 -1.62 0.13 -17.41
N LEU A 160 -1.21 -1.13 -17.56
CA LEU A 160 0.01 -1.63 -16.92
C LEU A 160 1.27 -0.97 -17.52
N ARG A 161 1.30 -0.81 -18.84
CA ARG A 161 2.42 -0.20 -19.56
C ARG A 161 2.70 1.24 -19.11
N ARG A 162 1.63 2.02 -18.89
CA ARG A 162 1.71 3.40 -18.36
C ARG A 162 2.39 3.49 -16.99
N MET A 163 2.39 2.41 -16.22
CA MET A 163 3.01 2.33 -14.90
C MET A 163 4.40 1.65 -14.91
N THR A 164 4.78 0.97 -15.98
CA THR A 164 6.10 0.33 -16.11
C THR A 164 7.05 1.15 -16.98
N VAL A 165 6.90 1.09 -18.30
CA VAL A 165 7.82 1.70 -19.27
C VAL A 165 7.44 3.11 -19.67
N GLY A 166 6.19 3.51 -19.41
CA GLY A 166 5.66 4.83 -19.78
C GLY A 166 5.24 4.90 -21.24
#